data_AF-A0A1S1HFT7-F1
#
_entry.id   AF-A0A1S1HFT7-F1
#
_cell.length_a   1.000
_cell.length_b   1.000
_cell.length_c   1.000
_cell.angle_alpha   90.00
_cell.angle_beta   90.00
_cell.angle_gamma   90.00
#
_symmetry.space_group_name_H-M   'P 1'
#
loop_
_entity.id
_entity.type
_entity.pdbx_description
1 polymer ?
#
loop_
_entity_poly.entity_id
_entity_poly.type
_entity_poly.pdbx_seq_one_letter_code
_entity_poly.pdbx_strand_id
1 'polypeptide(L)'
;MAARAPYRSTPVFDQDTLPAALRARHDTKAGVWGVIRVIEGELRLSYLDPPAEVVLTPDNPGLIQPQQPHFVTPIGPMKMKVDFYDQPPEGV
;
A
#
# COMPACT_ATOMS: atom_id res chain seq x y z
N MET A 1 -14.46 -17.97 6.23
CA MET A 1 -14.37 -16.70 6.98
C MET A 1 -14.44 -15.59 5.96
N ALA A 2 -15.32 -14.59 6.14
CA ALA A 2 -15.38 -13.45 5.22
C ALA A 2 -14.16 -12.55 5.49
N ALA A 3 -13.39 -12.23 4.46
CA ALA A 3 -12.26 -11.32 4.60
C ALA A 3 -12.72 -10.01 5.27
N ARG A 4 -11.95 -9.53 6.24
CA ARG A 4 -12.23 -8.26 6.93
C ARG A 4 -12.35 -7.16 5.88
N ALA A 5 -13.39 -6.33 5.96
CA ALA A 5 -13.55 -5.19 5.07
C ALA A 5 -12.73 -3.98 5.56
N PRO A 6 -12.14 -3.17 4.66
CA PRO A 6 -11.48 -1.94 5.06
C PRO A 6 -12.49 -0.92 5.59
N TYR A 7 -12.12 -0.14 6.60
CA TYR A 7 -12.97 0.95 7.08
C TYR A 7 -12.90 2.19 6.17
N ARG A 8 -11.83 2.30 5.37
CA ARG A 8 -11.61 3.39 4.41
C ARG A 8 -10.72 2.92 3.26
N SER A 9 -10.98 3.43 2.07
CA SER A 9 -10.09 3.31 0.91
C SER A 9 -9.78 4.69 0.32
N THR A 10 -8.63 4.83 -0.31
CA THR A 10 -8.33 6.01 -1.15
C THR A 10 -9.11 5.93 -2.47
N PRO A 11 -9.21 7.05 -3.22
CA PRO A 11 -9.42 6.99 -4.66
C PRO A 11 -8.35 6.12 -5.34
N VAL A 12 -8.62 5.74 -6.58
CA VAL A 12 -7.59 5.13 -7.44
C VAL A 12 -6.62 6.22 -7.87
N PHE A 13 -5.34 5.95 -7.71
CA PHE A 13 -4.25 6.76 -8.22
C PHE A 13 -3.60 6.07 -9.42
N ASP A 14 -3.09 6.87 -10.33
CA ASP A 14 -2.18 6.48 -11.41
C ASP A 14 -0.79 7.10 -11.20
N GLN A 15 0.11 6.95 -12.17
CA GLN A 15 1.46 7.49 -12.08
C GLN A 15 1.52 9.03 -11.93
N ASP A 16 0.50 9.74 -12.42
CA ASP A 16 0.47 11.21 -12.47
C ASP A 16 -0.29 11.81 -11.27
N THR A 17 -1.26 11.07 -10.74
CA THR A 17 -2.14 11.48 -9.63
C THR A 17 -1.69 10.95 -8.27
N LEU A 18 -0.70 10.04 -8.23
CA LEU A 18 -0.14 9.52 -6.98
C LEU A 18 0.47 10.65 -6.13
N PRO A 19 -0.08 10.94 -4.93
CA PRO A 19 0.38 12.05 -4.10
C PRO A 19 1.86 11.91 -3.73
N ALA A 20 2.59 13.03 -3.76
CA ALA A 20 4.01 13.07 -3.39
C ALA A 20 4.26 12.53 -1.97
N ALA A 21 3.29 12.69 -1.05
CA ALA A 21 3.38 12.16 0.31
C ALA A 21 3.50 10.64 0.35
N LEU A 22 2.86 9.89 -0.56
CA LEU A 22 2.98 8.43 -0.62
C LEU A 22 4.30 7.97 -1.27
N ARG A 23 4.94 8.86 -2.04
CA ARG A 23 6.25 8.64 -2.67
C ARG A 23 7.43 9.00 -1.77
N ALA A 24 7.16 9.68 -0.67
CA ALA A 24 8.14 9.99 0.37
C ALA A 24 7.98 9.08 1.58
N ARG A 25 8.98 9.03 2.45
CA ARG A 25 8.92 8.30 3.72
C ARG A 25 7.68 8.72 4.51
N HIS A 26 6.84 7.76 4.86
CA HIS A 26 5.70 7.92 5.75
C HIS A 26 5.38 6.60 6.44
N ASP A 27 4.42 6.62 7.35
CA ASP A 27 3.90 5.46 8.04
C ASP A 27 2.40 5.62 8.32
N THR A 28 1.75 4.52 8.71
CA THR A 28 0.40 4.55 9.25
C THR A 28 0.42 4.78 10.75
N LYS A 29 -0.69 5.29 11.30
CA LYS A 29 -0.85 5.46 12.75
C LYS A 29 -0.82 4.10 13.48
N ALA A 30 -0.56 4.14 14.79
CA ALA A 30 -0.72 2.97 15.65
C ALA A 30 -2.12 2.35 15.49
N GLY A 31 -2.17 1.02 15.40
CA GLY A 31 -3.41 0.27 15.16
C GLY A 31 -4.01 0.43 13.75
N VAL A 32 -3.29 0.99 12.78
CA VAL A 32 -3.76 1.11 11.39
C VAL A 32 -2.87 0.30 10.46
N TRP A 33 -3.49 -0.65 9.76
CA TRP A 33 -2.85 -1.41 8.68
C TRP A 33 -3.20 -0.78 7.34
N GLY A 34 -2.25 -0.78 6.42
CA GLY A 34 -2.46 -0.39 5.03
C GLY A 34 -2.30 -1.59 4.10
N VAL A 35 -3.20 -1.74 3.13
CA VAL A 35 -3.02 -2.70 2.03
C VAL A 35 -2.97 -1.93 0.72
N ILE A 36 -1.82 -1.93 0.08
CA ILE A 36 -1.62 -1.34 -1.23
C ILE A 36 -2.05 -2.37 -2.27
N ARG A 37 -3.11 -2.04 -3.02
CA ARG A 37 -3.64 -2.88 -4.09
C ARG A 37 -3.32 -2.24 -5.42
N VAL A 38 -2.51 -2.92 -6.23
CA VAL A 38 -2.33 -2.57 -7.64
C VAL A 38 -3.52 -3.14 -8.41
N ILE A 39 -4.08 -2.35 -9.30
CA ILE A 39 -5.18 -2.71 -10.20
C ILE A 39 -4.61 -3.02 -11.59
N GLU A 40 -3.59 -2.26 -12.01
CA GLU A 40 -2.92 -2.38 -13.30
C GLU A 40 -1.46 -1.94 -13.15
N GLY A 41 -0.55 -2.55 -13.91
CA GLY A 41 0.87 -2.22 -13.91
C GLY A 41 1.62 -2.71 -12.68
N GLU A 42 2.68 -1.99 -12.30
CA GLU A 42 3.58 -2.37 -11.21
C GLU A 42 3.94 -1.18 -10.33
N LEU A 43 4.16 -1.46 -9.04
CA LEU A 43 4.55 -0.47 -8.04
C LEU A 43 5.64 -1.05 -7.15
N ARG A 44 6.75 -0.35 -6.97
CA ARG A 44 7.73 -0.72 -5.95
C ARG A 44 7.28 -0.22 -4.59
N LEU A 45 7.28 -1.10 -3.61
CA LEU A 45 7.14 -0.76 -2.19
C LEU A 45 8.50 -0.95 -1.51
N SER A 46 8.99 0.10 -0.86
CA SER A 46 10.24 0.08 -0.10
C SER A 46 9.95 0.24 1.39
N TYR A 47 10.28 -0.78 2.19
CA TYR A 47 10.29 -0.75 3.64
C TYR A 47 11.64 -0.20 4.13
N LEU A 48 11.61 0.57 5.21
CA LEU A 48 12.82 1.21 5.73
C LEU A 48 13.38 0.54 6.99
N ASP A 49 12.56 -0.24 7.71
CA ASP A 49 12.98 -0.89 8.95
C ASP A 49 12.19 -2.21 9.18
N PRO A 50 12.82 -3.38 8.98
CA PRO A 50 14.10 -3.55 8.30
C PRO A 50 14.03 -3.13 6.83
N PRO A 51 15.15 -2.68 6.20
CA PRO A 51 15.16 -2.34 4.78
C PRO A 51 14.82 -3.54 3.89
N ALA A 52 13.81 -3.39 3.04
CA ALA A 52 13.41 -4.38 2.06
C ALA A 52 12.64 -3.72 0.92
N GLU A 53 12.64 -4.34 -0.27
CA GLU A 53 11.85 -3.88 -1.40
C GLU A 53 11.04 -5.01 -2.00
N VAL A 54 9.82 -4.71 -2.42
CA VAL A 54 8.91 -5.66 -3.06
C VAL A 54 8.25 -4.98 -4.26
N VAL A 55 8.13 -5.71 -5.37
CA VAL A 55 7.32 -5.28 -6.51
C VAL A 55 5.88 -5.77 -6.30
N LEU A 56 4.95 -4.83 -6.27
CA LEU A 56 3.53 -5.09 -6.17
C LEU A 56 2.93 -5.18 -7.57
N THR A 57 2.04 -6.15 -7.74
CA THR A 57 1.27 -6.42 -8.97
C THR A 57 -0.19 -6.64 -8.59
N PRO A 58 -1.13 -6.76 -9.55
CA PRO A 58 -2.53 -7.07 -9.22
C PRO A 58 -2.72 -8.33 -8.38
N ASP A 59 -1.83 -9.31 -8.51
CA ASP A 59 -1.87 -10.58 -7.78
C ASP A 59 -0.99 -10.57 -6.51
N ASN A 60 -0.19 -9.53 -6.28
CA ASN A 60 0.73 -9.40 -5.16
C ASN A 60 0.54 -8.05 -4.44
N PRO A 61 -0.49 -7.91 -3.58
CA PRO A 61 -0.71 -6.69 -2.81
C PRO A 61 0.36 -6.47 -1.73
N GLY A 62 0.60 -5.21 -1.37
CA GLY A 62 1.57 -4.86 -0.32
C GLY A 62 0.89 -4.65 1.03
N LEU A 63 1.34 -5.36 2.07
CA LEU A 63 0.86 -5.17 3.45
C LEU A 63 1.79 -4.24 4.24
N ILE A 64 1.22 -3.19 4.81
CA ILE A 64 1.89 -2.25 5.72
C ILE A 64 1.38 -2.45 7.13
N GLN A 65 2.28 -2.73 8.06
CA GLN A 65 1.97 -2.83 9.48
C GLN A 65 1.85 -1.44 10.14
N PRO A 66 1.15 -1.31 11.27
CA PRO A 66 1.07 -0.05 12.01
C PRO A 66 2.45 0.51 12.31
N GLN A 67 2.64 1.81 12.00
CA GLN A 67 3.89 2.54 12.24
C GLN A 67 5.11 2.01 11.47
N GLN A 68 4.91 1.13 10.48
CA GLN A 68 6.00 0.62 9.65
C GLN A 68 6.40 1.66 8.60
N PRO A 69 7.62 2.23 8.65
CA PRO A 69 8.01 3.28 7.72
C PRO A 69 8.27 2.70 6.32
N HIS A 70 7.66 3.33 5.32
CA HIS A 70 7.71 2.88 3.93
C HIS A 70 7.46 4.04 2.96
N PHE A 71 7.61 3.77 1.66
CA PHE A 71 7.17 4.62 0.56
C PHE A 71 6.99 3.79 -0.71
N VAL A 72 6.31 4.36 -1.71
CA VAL A 72 6.09 3.68 -3.00
C VAL A 72 6.69 4.43 -4.19
N THR A 73 7.14 3.70 -5.20
CA THR A 73 7.67 4.25 -6.46
C THR A 73 7.00 3.57 -7.65
N PRO A 74 6.28 4.30 -8.52
CA PRO A 74 5.72 3.73 -9.76
C PRO A 74 6.80 3.12 -10.66
N ILE A 75 6.54 1.93 -11.22
CA ILE A 75 7.41 1.30 -12.22
C ILE A 75 6.69 1.42 -13.58
N GLY A 76 6.62 2.66 -14.10
CA GLY A 76 5.86 2.98 -15.30
C GLY A 76 4.36 3.23 -15.05
N PRO A 77 3.52 3.14 -16.10
CA PRO A 77 2.08 3.32 -15.97
C PRO A 77 1.48 2.28 -15.01
N MET A 78 0.66 2.74 -14.07
CA MET A 78 0.04 1.87 -13.08
C MET A 78 -1.28 2.46 -12.59
N LYS A 79 -2.09 1.63 -11.93
CA LYS A 79 -3.23 2.06 -11.12
C LYS A 79 -3.17 1.37 -9.77
N MET A 80 -3.39 2.11 -8.70
CA MET A 80 -3.41 1.54 -7.34
C MET A 80 -4.43 2.23 -6.45
N LYS A 81 -4.76 1.60 -5.33
CA LYS A 81 -5.42 2.23 -4.18
C LYS A 81 -4.85 1.70 -2.88
N VAL A 82 -5.06 2.43 -1.79
CA VAL A 82 -4.75 1.95 -0.44
C VAL A 82 -6.04 1.70 0.32
N ASP A 83 -6.18 0.49 0.86
CA ASP A 83 -7.22 0.12 1.79
C ASP A 83 -6.67 0.20 3.23
N PHE A 84 -7.43 0.81 4.14
CA PHE A 84 -7.04 0.97 5.54
C PHE A 84 -7.92 0.12 6.46
N TYR A 85 -7.29 -0.56 7.41
CA TYR A 85 -7.92 -1.44 8.37
C TYR A 85 -7.53 -1.03 9.79
N ASP A 86 -8.45 -1.22 10.72
CA ASP A 86 -8.27 -0.99 12.17
C ASP A 86 -7.85 -2.28 12.91
N GLN A 87 -7.69 -3.37 12.16
CA GLN A 87 -7.22 -4.69 12.59
C GLN A 87 -6.41 -5.33 11.45
N PRO A 88 -5.60 -6.38 11.71
CA PRO A 88 -4.90 -7.10 10.67
C PRO A 88 -5.87 -7.60 9.58
N PRO A 89 -5.63 -7.32 8.29
CA PRO A 89 -6.45 -7.84 7.20
C PRO A 89 -6.21 -9.36 7.05
N GLU A 90 -7.26 -10.11 6.72
CA GLU A 90 -7.16 -11.54 6.46
C GLU A 90 -6.80 -11.81 4.99
N GLY A 91 -5.84 -12.71 4.75
CA GLY A 91 -5.55 -13.24 3.41
C GLY A 91 -4.86 -12.28 2.44
N VAL A 92 -4.03 -11.38 2.96
CA VAL A 92 -3.09 -10.53 2.19
C VAL A 92 -1.73 -11.18 2.17
#